data_AF-A0AAN0Z5K5-F1
#
_entry.id   AF-A0AAN0Z5K5-F1
#
_cell.length_a   1.000
_cell.length_b   1.000
_cell.length_c   1.000
_cell.angle_alpha   90.00
_cell.angle_beta   90.00
_cell.angle_gamma   90.00
#
_symmetry.space_group_name_H-M   'P 1'
#
loop_
_entity.id
_entity.type
_entity.pdbx_description
1 polymer ?
#
loop_
_entity_poly.entity_id
_entity_poly.type
_entity_poly.pdbx_seq_one_letter_code
_entity_poly.pdbx_strand_id
1 'polypeptide(L)'
;MGNRAWLYLQAGDGDDARTIPFAESNNHFPLLWRVLLADGGAGNAITDQRVFGDAGTPNLVSDARAAHARVSRLASFVTAYPLPGDDPALARQFDALVRHLGESIDALGDAHGAPRLSANLDELSWFDGGDPNDYIAGERDACTRLWWRVANCMDFRDVRGVRDLLEIDTPADWRDWAWGFGFGGVSHYYFWRQEPPRSATYDDLFGGGELHGDYLGDGTFSFRSRNGQWGVRRETDDAWRVIVPPEWANLWASGARDDRLLWAARDGKVGLLLADGDGARIVREPAFDAVWDFSGDVACVRVGERFGLVRTDGAWAIEPTLDDFGEFTGGVASASLGGRWGFVDTHGAWVIPPRFDDAHEFVNGAVAAVAEREQWGLIGRDGQWRVQPEWAALEWSSECGAFVARRNGHVGLVDAKGRVIVEPCYAEVAPLIDGDRAEMFDELGAIRHIVRRDDGRCAIVDGQGRVLTPFDFVDMGALSWLPDDEAVPGELFTRYAIGVLPGEPVQLAICDLETGATIAQGRYDDVAGLFWGADHGWLACVQDDDGDDVRATVLRADGTVLHPAHYTRLGDDTLFDDDRDDDAAPATSMPWFVRRVEIAQRWSMDEPVAALRDDGVPVWLYADGHATTTPR
;
A
#
# COMPACT_ATOMS: atom_id res chain seq x y z
N MET A 1 16.43 -13.56 3.72
CA MET A 1 15.52 -13.26 2.60
C MET A 1 16.29 -13.54 1.32
N GLY A 2 15.69 -14.19 0.32
CA GLY A 2 16.39 -14.67 -0.88
C GLY A 2 16.10 -13.84 -2.11
N ASN A 3 16.98 -13.91 -3.11
CA ASN A 3 16.84 -13.22 -4.40
C ASN A 3 15.67 -13.81 -5.18
N ARG A 4 14.80 -12.98 -5.74
CA ARG A 4 13.59 -13.41 -6.42
C ARG A 4 13.80 -13.52 -7.93
N ALA A 5 13.15 -14.50 -8.52
CA ALA A 5 12.89 -14.54 -9.94
C ALA A 5 11.38 -14.70 -10.17
N TRP A 6 10.89 -14.05 -11.21
CA TRP A 6 9.47 -14.01 -11.54
C TRP A 6 9.25 -14.47 -12.97
N LEU A 7 8.22 -15.27 -13.18
CA LEU A 7 7.75 -15.67 -14.50
C LEU A 7 6.37 -15.07 -14.74
N TYR A 8 6.26 -14.30 -15.81
CA TYR A 8 5.03 -13.67 -16.25
C TYR A 8 4.55 -14.27 -17.56
N LEU A 9 3.24 -14.22 -17.76
CA LEU A 9 2.65 -14.30 -19.09
C LEU A 9 2.32 -12.88 -19.55
N GLN A 10 2.79 -12.48 -20.72
CA GLN A 10 2.74 -11.11 -21.22
C GLN A 10 2.24 -11.09 -22.68
N ALA A 11 1.38 -10.12 -22.99
CA ALA A 11 0.98 -9.77 -24.36
C ALA A 11 1.13 -8.26 -24.54
N GLY A 12 1.81 -7.85 -25.61
CA GLY A 12 2.15 -6.46 -25.88
C GLY A 12 3.50 -6.06 -25.29
N ASP A 13 3.82 -4.77 -25.46
CA ASP A 13 5.07 -4.12 -25.01
C ASP A 13 4.72 -2.73 -24.45
N GLY A 14 5.53 -2.21 -23.53
CA GLY A 14 5.35 -0.88 -22.93
C GLY A 14 4.07 -0.75 -22.09
N ASP A 15 3.52 0.46 -22.03
CA ASP A 15 2.38 0.82 -21.16
C ASP A 15 1.06 0.09 -21.51
N ASP A 16 0.95 -0.44 -22.73
CA ASP A 16 -0.22 -1.20 -23.20
C ASP A 16 -0.10 -2.71 -22.96
N ALA A 17 1.01 -3.16 -22.35
CA ALA A 17 1.26 -4.57 -22.09
C ALA A 17 0.34 -5.10 -20.98
N ARG A 18 -0.33 -6.22 -21.26
CA ARG A 18 -1.08 -6.97 -20.25
C ARG A 18 -0.19 -8.07 -19.70
N THR A 19 -0.01 -8.10 -18.39
CA THR A 19 0.81 -9.09 -17.67
C THR A 19 -0.05 -9.90 -16.70
N ILE A 20 0.27 -11.18 -16.57
CA ILE A 20 -0.30 -12.11 -15.58
C ILE A 20 0.88 -12.74 -14.85
N PRO A 21 1.04 -12.54 -13.52
CA PRO A 21 2.01 -13.30 -12.73
C PRO A 21 1.69 -14.80 -12.85
N PHE A 22 2.67 -15.59 -13.27
CA PHE A 22 2.47 -17.02 -13.54
C PHE A 22 3.22 -17.91 -12.56
N ALA A 23 4.44 -17.54 -12.17
CA ALA A 23 5.18 -18.26 -11.14
C ALA A 23 6.27 -17.40 -10.47
N GLU A 24 6.67 -17.78 -9.27
CA GLU A 24 7.79 -17.18 -8.52
C GLU A 24 8.83 -18.23 -8.09
N SER A 25 10.09 -17.84 -7.96
CA SER A 25 11.12 -18.65 -7.32
C SER A 25 12.09 -17.77 -6.53
N ASN A 26 12.77 -18.38 -5.55
CA ASN A 26 13.77 -17.70 -4.74
C ASN A 26 15.11 -18.45 -4.83
N ASN A 27 16.20 -17.70 -4.98
CA ASN A 27 17.61 -18.12 -5.01
C ASN A 27 18.00 -19.07 -6.15
N HIS A 28 17.12 -19.35 -7.11
CA HIS A 28 17.43 -20.24 -8.23
C HIS A 28 16.51 -20.02 -9.44
N PHE A 29 16.97 -20.46 -10.61
CA PHE A 29 16.21 -20.48 -11.86
C PHE A 29 15.73 -21.91 -12.19
N PRO A 30 14.43 -22.24 -12.01
CA PRO A 30 13.93 -23.62 -12.04
C PRO A 30 14.08 -24.35 -13.38
N LEU A 31 14.27 -25.67 -13.33
CA LEU A 31 14.41 -26.53 -14.52
C LEU A 31 13.17 -26.50 -15.43
N LEU A 32 11.98 -26.49 -14.85
CA LEU A 32 10.73 -26.36 -15.59
C LEU A 32 10.68 -25.04 -16.37
N TRP A 33 11.10 -23.93 -15.76
CA TRP A 33 11.10 -22.63 -16.42
C TRP A 33 12.08 -22.62 -17.59
N ARG A 34 13.26 -23.25 -17.42
CA ARG A 34 14.24 -23.42 -18.51
C ARG A 34 13.66 -24.21 -19.69
N VAL A 35 12.81 -25.21 -19.45
CA VAL A 35 12.07 -25.92 -20.51
C VAL A 35 11.05 -25.01 -21.18
N LEU A 36 10.30 -24.24 -20.40
CA LEU A 36 9.28 -23.31 -20.92
C LEU A 36 9.91 -22.19 -21.76
N LEU A 37 11.08 -21.69 -21.38
CA LEU A 37 11.76 -20.54 -21.99
C LEU A 37 12.75 -20.91 -23.11
N ALA A 38 12.90 -22.19 -23.44
CA ALA A 38 13.75 -22.64 -24.54
C ALA A 38 13.40 -21.96 -25.87
N ASP A 39 14.39 -21.83 -26.76
CA ASP A 39 14.28 -21.09 -28.03
C ASP A 39 13.83 -19.62 -27.87
N GLY A 40 13.97 -19.07 -26.66
CA GLY A 40 13.62 -17.70 -26.32
C GLY A 40 14.66 -16.67 -26.77
N GLY A 41 14.43 -15.43 -26.38
CA GLY A 41 15.32 -14.29 -26.64
C GLY A 41 15.25 -13.25 -25.53
N ALA A 42 16.00 -12.15 -25.67
CA ALA A 42 15.88 -11.02 -24.77
C ALA A 42 14.58 -10.25 -25.06
N GLY A 43 13.91 -9.79 -24.01
CA GLY A 43 12.71 -8.97 -24.09
C GLY A 43 12.74 -7.82 -23.08
N ASN A 44 11.73 -6.98 -23.14
CA ASN A 44 11.61 -5.81 -22.27
C ASN A 44 11.51 -6.23 -20.80
N ALA A 45 12.25 -5.54 -19.93
CA ALA A 45 12.22 -5.79 -18.50
C ALA A 45 10.85 -5.42 -17.90
N ILE A 46 10.37 -6.24 -16.96
CA ILE A 46 9.17 -5.95 -16.17
C ILE A 46 9.63 -5.62 -14.74
N THR A 47 9.46 -4.37 -14.31
CA THR A 47 10.08 -3.83 -13.08
C THR A 47 9.15 -3.79 -11.87
N ASP A 48 7.89 -4.20 -12.00
CA ASP A 48 6.82 -4.00 -11.02
C ASP A 48 6.99 -4.74 -9.67
N GLN A 49 7.96 -5.67 -9.53
CA GLN A 49 8.14 -6.50 -8.33
C GLN A 49 9.61 -6.68 -7.89
N ARG A 50 10.38 -5.60 -7.89
CA ARG A 50 11.77 -5.60 -7.39
C ARG A 50 11.82 -5.49 -5.87
N VAL A 51 12.61 -6.35 -5.22
CA VAL A 51 12.87 -6.29 -3.78
C VAL A 51 14.28 -5.75 -3.52
N PHE A 52 15.24 -6.05 -4.39
CA PHE A 52 16.63 -5.55 -4.35
C PHE A 52 17.00 -4.82 -5.67
N GLY A 53 18.22 -4.25 -5.72
CA GLY A 53 18.68 -3.29 -6.73
C GLY A 53 18.56 -3.73 -8.21
N ASP A 54 18.68 -2.75 -9.12
CA ASP A 54 18.47 -2.88 -10.56
C ASP A 54 19.79 -3.23 -11.30
N ALA A 55 19.88 -4.45 -11.85
CA ALA A 55 21.04 -4.86 -12.65
C ALA A 55 20.92 -4.40 -14.12
N GLY A 56 19.77 -3.87 -14.54
CA GLY A 56 19.48 -3.54 -15.93
C GLY A 56 19.25 -4.77 -16.82
N THR A 57 18.86 -5.90 -16.24
CA THR A 57 18.79 -7.18 -16.94
C THR A 57 17.53 -7.29 -17.81
N PRO A 58 17.66 -7.54 -19.13
CA PRO A 58 16.51 -7.84 -19.98
C PRO A 58 15.77 -9.10 -19.50
N ASN A 59 14.46 -9.18 -19.71
CA ASN A 59 13.76 -10.43 -19.44
C ASN A 59 14.16 -11.50 -20.47
N LEU A 60 14.20 -12.76 -20.04
CA LEU A 60 14.26 -13.90 -20.96
C LEU A 60 12.83 -14.24 -21.40
N VAL A 61 12.52 -14.07 -22.69
CA VAL A 61 11.18 -14.26 -23.24
C VAL A 61 11.10 -15.45 -24.19
N SER A 62 9.98 -16.16 -24.21
CA SER A 62 9.70 -17.23 -25.19
C SER A 62 8.23 -17.22 -25.60
N ASP A 63 7.93 -17.66 -26.83
CA ASP A 63 6.55 -17.78 -27.31
C ASP A 63 5.75 -18.73 -26.39
N ALA A 64 4.63 -18.25 -25.85
CA ALA A 64 3.89 -19.01 -24.85
C ALA A 64 3.22 -20.26 -25.43
N ARG A 65 2.84 -20.25 -26.72
CA ARG A 65 2.25 -21.41 -27.40
C ARG A 65 3.30 -22.48 -27.68
N ALA A 66 4.52 -22.08 -28.03
CA ALA A 66 5.67 -22.97 -28.14
C ALA A 66 6.02 -23.57 -26.77
N ALA A 67 6.05 -22.75 -25.71
CA ALA A 67 6.25 -23.22 -24.34
C ALA A 67 5.18 -24.24 -23.93
N HIS A 68 3.91 -23.94 -24.20
CA HIS A 68 2.78 -24.85 -23.98
C HIS A 68 2.95 -26.17 -24.75
N ALA A 69 3.40 -26.13 -26.00
CA ALA A 69 3.67 -27.33 -26.79
C ALA A 69 4.83 -28.17 -26.21
N ARG A 70 5.90 -27.53 -25.71
CA ARG A 70 7.03 -28.22 -25.06
C ARG A 70 6.58 -28.96 -23.81
N VAL A 71 5.86 -28.27 -22.91
CA VAL A 71 5.37 -28.90 -21.67
C VAL A 71 4.28 -29.94 -21.94
N SER A 72 3.43 -29.74 -22.94
CA SER A 72 2.44 -30.75 -23.38
C SER A 72 3.11 -32.03 -23.86
N ARG A 73 4.20 -31.91 -24.63
CA ARG A 73 4.99 -33.06 -25.10
C ARG A 73 5.65 -33.79 -23.92
N LEU A 74 6.24 -33.05 -22.99
CA LEU A 74 6.85 -33.62 -21.78
C LEU A 74 5.80 -34.32 -20.90
N ALA A 75 4.66 -33.68 -20.65
CA ALA A 75 3.56 -34.24 -19.87
C ALA A 75 3.02 -35.54 -20.48
N SER A 76 2.84 -35.56 -21.80
CA SER A 76 2.43 -36.76 -22.55
C SER A 76 3.45 -37.89 -22.42
N PHE A 77 4.75 -37.57 -22.47
CA PHE A 77 5.82 -38.55 -22.32
C PHE A 77 5.87 -39.14 -20.90
N VAL A 78 5.83 -38.30 -19.87
CA VAL A 78 5.79 -38.74 -18.46
C VAL A 78 4.57 -39.63 -18.20
N THR A 79 3.41 -39.28 -18.76
CA THR A 79 2.18 -40.05 -18.63
C THR A 79 2.25 -41.40 -19.36
N ALA A 80 2.84 -41.43 -20.56
CA ALA A 80 2.92 -42.63 -21.38
C ALA A 80 3.96 -43.65 -20.89
N TYR A 81 4.99 -43.20 -20.17
CA TYR A 81 6.13 -44.04 -19.77
C TYR A 81 6.47 -43.91 -18.27
N PRO A 82 5.59 -44.35 -17.35
CA PRO A 82 5.89 -44.34 -15.92
C PRO A 82 6.99 -45.36 -15.56
N LEU A 83 7.81 -45.03 -14.57
CA LEU A 83 8.77 -45.96 -13.95
C LEU A 83 8.12 -46.69 -12.76
N PRO A 84 8.59 -47.91 -12.42
CA PRO A 84 8.14 -48.61 -11.22
C PRO A 84 8.39 -47.78 -9.96
N GLY A 85 7.34 -47.52 -9.17
CA GLY A 85 7.41 -46.72 -7.94
C GLY A 85 6.95 -45.26 -8.09
N ASP A 86 6.60 -44.83 -9.30
CA ASP A 86 6.03 -43.50 -9.51
C ASP A 86 4.70 -43.31 -8.80
N ASP A 87 4.55 -42.14 -8.19
CA ASP A 87 3.24 -41.65 -7.79
C ASP A 87 2.46 -41.19 -9.03
N PRO A 88 1.27 -41.76 -9.31
CA PRO A 88 0.41 -41.30 -10.41
C PRO A 88 0.07 -39.80 -10.34
N ALA A 89 0.13 -39.17 -9.17
CA ALA A 89 -0.09 -37.75 -8.98
C ALA A 89 0.97 -36.87 -9.67
N LEU A 90 2.19 -37.39 -9.91
CA LEU A 90 3.21 -36.68 -10.69
C LEU A 90 2.72 -36.39 -12.12
N ALA A 91 2.14 -37.39 -12.79
CA ALA A 91 1.59 -37.21 -14.14
C ALA A 91 0.43 -36.22 -14.14
N ARG A 92 -0.41 -36.21 -13.09
CA ARG A 92 -1.48 -35.22 -12.91
C ARG A 92 -0.95 -33.81 -12.69
N GLN A 93 0.19 -33.65 -12.01
CA GLN A 93 0.85 -32.36 -11.82
C GLN A 93 1.28 -31.74 -13.16
N PHE A 94 1.84 -32.57 -14.06
CA PHE A 94 2.17 -32.14 -15.41
C PHE A 94 0.92 -31.80 -16.24
N ASP A 95 -0.14 -32.62 -16.16
CA ASP A 95 -1.42 -32.34 -16.84
C ASP A 95 -2.06 -31.03 -16.36
N ALA A 96 -2.07 -30.80 -15.05
CA ALA A 96 -2.55 -29.56 -14.43
C ALA A 96 -1.77 -28.35 -14.93
N LEU A 97 -0.44 -28.46 -15.05
CA LEU A 97 0.40 -27.37 -15.55
C LEU A 97 0.10 -27.04 -17.01
N VAL A 98 -0.07 -28.07 -17.85
CA VAL A 98 -0.46 -27.91 -19.26
C VAL A 98 -1.78 -27.14 -19.34
N ARG A 99 -2.80 -27.56 -18.59
CA ARG A 99 -4.12 -26.94 -18.58
C ARG A 99 -4.08 -25.50 -18.07
N HIS A 100 -3.47 -25.28 -16.92
CA HIS A 100 -3.36 -23.95 -16.33
C HIS A 100 -2.62 -22.96 -17.24
N LEU A 101 -1.52 -23.40 -17.86
CA LEU A 101 -0.79 -22.57 -18.84
C LEU A 101 -1.65 -22.30 -20.08
N GLY A 102 -2.35 -23.31 -20.61
CA GLY A 102 -3.26 -23.16 -21.75
C GLY A 102 -4.39 -22.17 -21.45
N GLU A 103 -5.08 -22.32 -20.32
CA GLU A 103 -6.14 -21.42 -19.86
C GLU A 103 -5.62 -20.00 -19.63
N SER A 104 -4.40 -19.84 -19.10
CA SER A 104 -3.77 -18.53 -18.92
C SER A 104 -3.46 -17.85 -20.26
N ILE A 105 -2.99 -18.60 -21.26
CA ILE A 105 -2.77 -18.12 -22.63
C ILE A 105 -4.09 -17.68 -23.26
N ASP A 106 -5.13 -18.48 -23.13
CA ASP A 106 -6.47 -18.16 -23.67
C ASP A 106 -7.08 -16.93 -22.98
N ALA A 107 -6.92 -16.81 -21.66
CA ALA A 107 -7.42 -15.69 -20.86
C ALA A 107 -6.68 -14.38 -21.14
N LEU A 108 -5.38 -14.45 -21.44
CA LEU A 108 -4.62 -13.29 -21.87
C LEU A 108 -5.08 -12.80 -23.26
N GLY A 109 -5.32 -13.76 -24.17
CA GLY A 109 -5.79 -13.52 -25.54
C GLY A 109 -4.75 -12.83 -26.42
N ASP A 110 -5.07 -12.68 -27.71
CA ASP A 110 -4.18 -12.03 -28.69
C ASP A 110 -4.44 -10.52 -28.85
N ALA A 111 -5.36 -9.94 -28.06
CA ALA A 111 -5.82 -8.55 -28.23
C ALA A 111 -4.69 -7.53 -28.06
N HIS A 112 -3.68 -7.86 -27.25
CA HIS A 112 -2.51 -7.01 -26.99
C HIS A 112 -1.25 -7.50 -27.72
N GLY A 113 -1.36 -8.50 -28.61
CA GLY A 113 -0.22 -9.13 -29.30
C GLY A 113 -0.05 -10.61 -28.93
N ALA A 114 0.92 -11.27 -29.54
CA ALA A 114 1.16 -12.70 -29.32
C ALA A 114 1.61 -12.97 -27.87
N PRO A 115 0.97 -13.91 -27.14
CA PRO A 115 1.34 -14.27 -25.78
C PRO A 115 2.78 -14.80 -25.68
N ARG A 116 3.55 -14.27 -24.74
CA ARG A 116 4.93 -14.67 -24.42
C ARG A 116 5.05 -14.97 -22.93
N LEU A 117 5.84 -15.99 -22.60
CA LEU A 117 6.39 -16.11 -21.25
C LEU A 117 7.58 -15.16 -21.12
N SER A 118 7.68 -14.47 -19.99
CA SER A 118 8.67 -13.42 -19.73
C SER A 118 9.23 -13.61 -18.32
N ALA A 119 10.50 -14.00 -18.22
CA ALA A 119 11.17 -14.21 -16.94
C ALA A 119 12.03 -13.01 -16.57
N ASN A 120 11.76 -12.42 -15.40
CA ASN A 120 12.64 -11.45 -14.77
C ASN A 120 13.67 -12.20 -13.91
N LEU A 121 14.95 -12.08 -14.29
CA LEU A 121 16.11 -12.70 -13.63
C LEU A 121 17.09 -11.67 -13.06
N ASP A 122 16.65 -10.42 -12.88
CA ASP A 122 17.48 -9.25 -12.52
C ASP A 122 18.23 -9.44 -11.19
N GLU A 123 17.55 -9.95 -10.16
CA GLU A 123 18.18 -10.23 -8.86
C GLU A 123 19.14 -11.44 -8.91
N LEU A 124 18.98 -12.35 -9.88
CA LEU A 124 19.89 -13.48 -10.06
C LEU A 124 21.14 -13.08 -10.85
N SER A 125 21.00 -12.21 -11.86
CA SER A 125 22.13 -11.70 -12.65
C SER A 125 23.07 -10.82 -11.83
N TRP A 126 22.56 -10.13 -10.80
CA TRP A 126 23.38 -9.27 -9.94
C TRP A 126 24.59 -10.02 -9.32
N PHE A 127 24.47 -11.33 -9.08
CA PHE A 127 25.53 -12.15 -8.48
C PHE A 127 26.57 -12.67 -9.48
N ASP A 128 26.28 -12.64 -10.78
CA ASP A 128 27.23 -13.08 -11.80
C ASP A 128 28.39 -12.08 -11.97
N GLY A 129 28.14 -10.80 -11.64
CA GLY A 129 29.14 -9.71 -11.70
C GLY A 129 29.59 -9.35 -13.12
N GLY A 130 28.99 -9.97 -14.15
CA GLY A 130 29.23 -9.74 -15.57
C GLY A 130 28.17 -8.85 -16.23
N ASP A 131 28.24 -8.72 -17.56
CA ASP A 131 27.25 -7.95 -18.32
C ASP A 131 25.86 -8.62 -18.27
N PRO A 132 24.80 -7.89 -17.89
CA PRO A 132 23.44 -8.41 -17.81
C PRO A 132 22.91 -9.06 -19.11
N ASN A 133 23.32 -8.56 -20.28
CA ASN A 133 22.91 -9.13 -21.56
C ASN A 133 23.63 -10.44 -21.84
N ASP A 134 24.91 -10.54 -21.47
CA ASP A 134 25.68 -11.78 -21.57
C ASP A 134 25.12 -12.86 -20.64
N TYR A 135 24.69 -12.48 -19.43
CA TYR A 135 23.99 -13.37 -18.51
C TYR A 135 22.72 -13.95 -19.15
N ILE A 136 21.85 -13.09 -19.70
CA ILE A 136 20.61 -13.52 -20.35
C ILE A 136 20.87 -14.35 -21.60
N ALA A 137 21.89 -14.02 -22.40
CA ALA A 137 22.30 -14.82 -23.54
C ALA A 137 22.79 -16.21 -23.12
N GLY A 138 23.57 -16.28 -22.03
CA GLY A 138 24.04 -17.52 -21.43
C GLY A 138 22.88 -18.40 -20.95
N GLU A 139 21.92 -17.80 -20.26
CA GLU A 139 20.72 -18.50 -19.76
C GLU A 139 19.80 -18.96 -20.90
N ARG A 140 19.60 -18.15 -21.93
CA ARG A 140 18.90 -18.55 -23.16
C ARG A 140 19.53 -19.80 -23.78
N ASP A 141 20.85 -19.80 -23.94
CA ASP A 141 21.56 -20.92 -24.54
C ASP A 141 21.49 -22.17 -23.65
N ALA A 142 21.50 -22.00 -22.32
CA ALA A 142 21.31 -23.09 -21.37
C ALA A 142 19.90 -23.70 -21.47
N CYS A 143 18.86 -22.87 -21.55
CA CYS A 143 17.46 -23.30 -21.74
C CYS A 143 17.31 -24.12 -23.03
N THR A 144 17.80 -23.60 -24.15
CA THR A 144 17.72 -24.26 -25.46
C THR A 144 18.50 -25.58 -25.47
N ARG A 145 19.71 -25.63 -24.89
CA ARG A 145 20.48 -26.88 -24.77
C ARG A 145 19.79 -27.92 -23.90
N LEU A 146 19.20 -27.51 -22.77
CA LEU A 146 18.46 -28.40 -21.89
C LEU A 146 17.28 -29.02 -22.64
N TRP A 147 16.43 -28.19 -23.25
CA TRP A 147 15.27 -28.67 -23.99
C TRP A 147 15.67 -29.59 -25.14
N TRP A 148 16.73 -29.28 -25.90
CA TRP A 148 17.21 -30.14 -26.97
C TRP A 148 17.60 -31.53 -26.47
N ARG A 149 18.33 -31.61 -25.34
CA ARG A 149 18.70 -32.90 -24.72
C ARG A 149 17.47 -33.68 -24.27
N VAL A 150 16.52 -33.01 -23.63
CA VAL A 150 15.26 -33.62 -23.15
C VAL A 150 14.43 -34.14 -24.32
N ALA A 151 14.23 -33.32 -25.35
CA ALA A 151 13.51 -33.69 -26.57
C ALA A 151 14.17 -34.90 -27.27
N ASN A 152 15.50 -34.91 -27.35
CA ASN A 152 16.24 -36.03 -27.93
C ASN A 152 16.06 -37.32 -27.13
N CYS A 153 16.15 -37.28 -25.79
CA CYS A 153 15.84 -38.44 -24.95
C CYS A 153 14.40 -38.93 -25.17
N MET A 154 13.42 -38.03 -25.29
CA MET A 154 12.02 -38.41 -25.59
C MET A 154 11.86 -39.07 -26.96
N ASP A 155 12.54 -38.58 -28.00
CA ASP A 155 12.49 -39.14 -29.36
C ASP A 155 13.05 -40.57 -29.42
N PHE A 156 14.07 -40.86 -28.61
CA PHE A 156 14.65 -42.20 -28.47
C PHE A 156 13.99 -43.04 -27.36
N ARG A 157 12.94 -42.53 -26.70
CA ARG A 157 12.26 -43.16 -25.56
C ARG A 157 13.20 -43.51 -24.40
N ASP A 158 14.24 -42.72 -24.20
CA ASP A 158 15.15 -42.82 -23.06
C ASP A 158 14.52 -42.18 -21.82
N VAL A 159 13.66 -42.95 -21.14
CA VAL A 159 12.90 -42.49 -19.96
C VAL A 159 13.83 -42.06 -18.82
N ARG A 160 14.92 -42.80 -18.59
CA ARG A 160 15.89 -42.48 -17.54
C ARG A 160 16.66 -41.20 -17.88
N GLY A 161 17.07 -41.04 -19.13
CA GLY A 161 17.71 -39.81 -19.59
C GLY A 161 16.84 -38.56 -19.39
N VAL A 162 15.53 -38.64 -19.65
CA VAL A 162 14.60 -37.52 -19.35
C VAL A 162 14.58 -37.20 -17.86
N ARG A 163 14.54 -38.22 -16.99
CA ARG A 163 14.53 -38.02 -15.53
C ARG A 163 15.83 -37.43 -15.02
N ASP A 164 16.96 -37.96 -15.44
CA ASP A 164 18.27 -37.49 -15.01
C ASP A 164 18.50 -36.03 -15.43
N LEU A 165 18.01 -35.64 -16.63
CA LEU A 165 18.14 -34.27 -17.14
C LEU A 165 17.24 -33.26 -16.45
N LEU A 166 16.05 -33.68 -16.06
CA LEU A 166 15.05 -32.84 -15.40
C LEU A 166 15.00 -33.04 -13.89
N GLU A 167 15.96 -33.82 -13.38
CA GLU A 167 16.06 -34.24 -11.99
C GLU A 167 14.74 -34.79 -11.45
N ILE A 168 13.94 -35.49 -12.26
CA ILE A 168 12.65 -36.09 -11.86
C ILE A 168 12.92 -37.38 -11.06
N ASP A 169 13.55 -37.23 -9.91
CA ASP A 169 13.68 -38.28 -8.91
C ASP A 169 12.56 -38.11 -7.90
N THR A 170 11.75 -39.16 -7.67
CA THR A 170 10.77 -39.18 -6.57
C THR A 170 11.54 -38.99 -5.26
N PRO A 171 11.54 -37.78 -4.67
CA PRO A 171 12.49 -37.48 -3.63
C PRO A 171 11.99 -38.05 -2.31
N ALA A 172 12.89 -38.21 -1.35
CA ALA A 172 12.50 -38.45 0.04
C ALA A 172 11.65 -37.29 0.61
N ASP A 173 11.75 -36.08 0.01
CA ASP A 173 10.96 -34.89 0.30
C ASP A 173 10.44 -34.22 -0.98
N TRP A 174 9.13 -34.37 -1.25
CA TRP A 174 8.45 -33.79 -2.41
C TRP A 174 8.57 -32.26 -2.49
N ARG A 175 8.53 -31.59 -1.35
CA ARG A 175 8.40 -30.12 -1.29
C ARG A 175 9.62 -29.44 -1.86
N ASP A 176 10.81 -29.86 -1.43
CA ASP A 176 12.08 -29.30 -1.87
C ASP A 176 12.30 -29.52 -3.37
N TRP A 177 11.94 -30.71 -3.85
CA TRP A 177 12.02 -31.01 -5.28
C TRP A 177 11.01 -30.23 -6.11
N ALA A 178 9.73 -30.19 -5.70
CA ALA A 178 8.71 -29.46 -6.44
C ALA A 178 9.06 -27.97 -6.53
N TRP A 179 9.69 -27.42 -5.50
CA TRP A 179 10.25 -26.07 -5.52
C TRP A 179 11.42 -25.94 -6.51
N GLY A 180 12.46 -26.78 -6.38
CA GLY A 180 13.65 -26.73 -7.23
C GLY A 180 13.38 -27.02 -8.71
N PHE A 181 12.44 -27.92 -8.98
CA PHE A 181 11.97 -28.24 -10.33
C PHE A 181 11.14 -27.08 -10.91
N GLY A 182 10.28 -26.46 -10.11
CA GLY A 182 9.51 -25.27 -10.48
C GLY A 182 7.98 -25.41 -10.44
N PHE A 183 7.43 -26.53 -9.93
CA PHE A 183 5.99 -26.64 -9.68
C PHE A 183 5.55 -25.77 -8.50
N GLY A 184 6.28 -25.81 -7.38
CA GLY A 184 5.87 -25.16 -6.12
C GLY A 184 5.83 -23.63 -6.17
N GLY A 185 6.35 -23.05 -7.26
CA GLY A 185 6.33 -21.62 -7.53
C GLY A 185 5.17 -21.16 -8.43
N VAL A 186 4.42 -22.08 -9.05
CA VAL A 186 3.32 -21.72 -9.97
C VAL A 186 2.20 -21.03 -9.19
N SER A 187 1.76 -19.88 -9.68
CA SER A 187 0.77 -18.98 -9.06
C SER A 187 -0.66 -19.51 -9.19
N HIS A 188 -0.89 -20.74 -8.73
CA HIS A 188 -2.19 -21.36 -8.73
C HIS A 188 -2.30 -22.38 -7.59
N TYR A 189 -3.44 -22.41 -6.91
CA TYR A 189 -3.68 -23.24 -5.70
C TYR A 189 -3.31 -24.71 -5.88
N TYR A 190 -3.59 -25.28 -7.05
CA TYR A 190 -3.25 -26.68 -7.37
C TYR A 190 -1.77 -27.01 -7.10
N PHE A 191 -0.87 -26.02 -7.18
CA PHE A 191 0.57 -26.17 -7.00
C PHE A 191 1.08 -25.63 -5.65
N TRP A 192 0.20 -25.43 -4.65
CA TRP A 192 0.56 -24.82 -3.38
C TRP A 192 1.80 -25.48 -2.76
N ARG A 193 2.80 -24.64 -2.50
CA ARG A 193 4.17 -24.90 -2.00
C ARG A 193 4.36 -25.80 -0.76
N GLN A 194 3.30 -26.30 -0.12
CA GLN A 194 3.38 -27.10 1.11
C GLN A 194 2.80 -28.51 0.98
N GLU A 195 2.17 -28.84 -0.15
CA GLU A 195 1.42 -30.09 -0.29
C GLU A 195 2.05 -31.07 -1.30
N PRO A 196 1.94 -32.39 -1.07
CA PRO A 196 2.23 -33.41 -2.07
C PRO A 196 1.42 -33.19 -3.36
N PRO A 197 1.81 -33.78 -4.50
CA PRO A 197 1.04 -33.64 -5.73
C PRO A 197 -0.35 -34.23 -5.51
N ARG A 198 -1.39 -33.51 -5.96
CA ARG A 198 -2.77 -33.89 -5.66
C ARG A 198 -3.16 -35.19 -6.35
N SER A 199 -3.94 -36.00 -5.65
CA SER A 199 -4.47 -37.24 -6.22
C SER A 199 -5.64 -37.00 -7.18
N ALA A 200 -6.39 -35.90 -7.02
CA ALA A 200 -7.44 -35.45 -7.95
C ALA A 200 -6.86 -34.76 -9.19
N THR A 201 -7.58 -34.82 -10.32
CA THR A 201 -7.16 -34.08 -11.53
C THR A 201 -7.51 -32.60 -11.43
N TYR A 202 -6.88 -31.77 -12.27
CA TYR A 202 -7.21 -30.34 -12.38
C TYR A 202 -8.69 -30.13 -12.76
N ASP A 203 -9.24 -30.95 -13.65
CA ASP A 203 -10.65 -30.91 -14.04
C ASP A 203 -11.59 -31.29 -12.90
N ASP A 204 -11.24 -32.29 -12.10
CA ASP A 204 -12.06 -32.71 -10.96
C ASP A 204 -12.20 -31.60 -9.91
N LEU A 205 -11.21 -30.70 -9.83
CA LEU A 205 -11.17 -29.60 -8.87
C LEU A 205 -11.75 -28.28 -9.41
N PHE A 206 -11.67 -28.01 -10.72
CA PHE A 206 -12.02 -26.70 -11.28
C PHE A 206 -12.99 -26.74 -12.46
N GLY A 207 -13.51 -27.93 -12.80
CA GLY A 207 -14.62 -28.09 -13.73
C GLY A 207 -14.51 -27.24 -14.99
N GLY A 208 -13.45 -27.33 -15.80
CA GLY A 208 -13.22 -26.60 -17.07
C GLY A 208 -13.97 -25.27 -17.25
N GLY A 209 -13.66 -24.25 -16.44
CA GLY A 209 -14.28 -22.92 -16.51
C GLY A 209 -14.89 -22.42 -15.19
N GLU A 210 -14.64 -23.09 -14.07
CA GLU A 210 -14.92 -22.53 -12.74
C GLU A 210 -13.70 -21.73 -12.24
N LEU A 211 -13.94 -20.56 -11.65
CA LEU A 211 -12.89 -19.71 -11.07
C LEU A 211 -12.81 -19.94 -9.56
N HIS A 212 -11.59 -20.06 -9.03
CA HIS A 212 -11.34 -19.98 -7.59
C HIS A 212 -11.51 -18.53 -7.13
N GLY A 213 -12.41 -18.31 -6.16
CA GLY A 213 -12.68 -16.99 -5.58
C GLY A 213 -11.98 -16.79 -4.24
N ASP A 214 -12.35 -15.72 -3.55
CA ASP A 214 -11.70 -15.28 -2.32
C ASP A 214 -11.92 -16.24 -1.14
N TYR A 215 -10.94 -16.25 -0.22
CA TYR A 215 -11.04 -16.92 1.06
C TYR A 215 -12.12 -16.27 1.93
N LEU A 216 -13.01 -17.09 2.50
CA LEU A 216 -14.16 -16.63 3.29
C LEU A 216 -14.03 -16.98 4.79
N GLY A 217 -12.93 -17.60 5.23
CA GLY A 217 -12.76 -18.09 6.60
C GLY A 217 -13.12 -19.57 6.77
N ASP A 218 -12.69 -20.17 7.88
CA ASP A 218 -12.95 -21.59 8.25
C ASP A 218 -12.66 -22.61 7.13
N GLY A 219 -11.58 -22.41 6.37
CA GLY A 219 -11.19 -23.29 5.26
C GLY A 219 -12.20 -23.28 4.09
N THR A 220 -13.00 -22.22 3.97
CA THR A 220 -13.97 -22.04 2.89
C THR A 220 -13.57 -20.94 1.93
N PHE A 221 -13.94 -21.14 0.66
CA PHE A 221 -13.59 -20.26 -0.44
C PHE A 221 -14.82 -20.08 -1.32
N SER A 222 -15.02 -18.85 -1.78
CA SER A 222 -15.98 -18.61 -2.86
C SER A 222 -15.47 -19.25 -4.15
N PHE A 223 -16.38 -19.61 -5.03
CA PHE A 223 -16.03 -20.00 -6.39
C PHE A 223 -17.13 -19.57 -7.34
N ARG A 224 -16.73 -19.27 -8.57
CA ARG A 224 -17.67 -18.85 -9.62
C ARG A 224 -17.79 -19.98 -10.63
N SER A 225 -18.98 -20.52 -10.81
CA SER A 225 -19.20 -21.59 -11.79
C SER A 225 -19.27 -21.02 -13.22
N ARG A 226 -19.26 -21.90 -14.22
CA ARG A 226 -19.30 -21.53 -15.65
C ARG A 226 -20.47 -20.63 -16.05
N ASN A 227 -21.59 -20.70 -15.34
CA ASN A 227 -22.77 -19.88 -15.61
C ASN A 227 -22.68 -18.47 -14.98
N GLY A 228 -21.55 -18.15 -14.34
CA GLY A 228 -21.28 -16.88 -13.69
C GLY A 228 -21.85 -16.73 -12.28
N GLN A 229 -22.50 -17.75 -11.73
CA GLN A 229 -23.05 -17.76 -10.38
C GLN A 229 -22.02 -18.22 -9.35
N TRP A 230 -22.15 -17.68 -8.14
CA TRP A 230 -21.26 -17.90 -7.02
C TRP A 230 -21.78 -18.99 -6.09
N GLY A 231 -20.85 -19.82 -5.63
CA GLY A 231 -21.04 -20.78 -4.56
C GLY A 231 -19.89 -20.71 -3.55
N VAL A 232 -19.94 -21.57 -2.54
CA VAL A 232 -18.88 -21.73 -1.53
C VAL A 232 -18.47 -23.19 -1.52
N ARG A 233 -17.17 -23.41 -1.49
CA ARG A 233 -16.57 -24.72 -1.32
C ARG A 233 -15.68 -24.73 -0.08
N ARG A 234 -15.51 -25.91 0.49
CA ARG A 234 -14.51 -26.16 1.53
C ARG A 234 -13.40 -27.02 1.00
N GLU A 235 -12.23 -26.70 1.52
CA GLU A 235 -10.99 -27.39 1.24
C GLU A 235 -10.87 -28.70 2.03
N THR A 236 -10.45 -29.76 1.35
CA THR A 236 -9.98 -31.01 1.96
C THR A 236 -8.69 -31.43 1.24
N ASP A 237 -7.87 -32.25 1.88
CA ASP A 237 -6.52 -32.63 1.41
C ASP A 237 -6.46 -33.08 -0.07
N ASP A 238 -7.53 -33.70 -0.59
CA ASP A 238 -7.57 -34.26 -1.95
C ASP A 238 -8.76 -33.78 -2.81
N ALA A 239 -9.63 -32.92 -2.29
CA ALA A 239 -10.85 -32.52 -2.99
C ALA A 239 -11.44 -31.21 -2.49
N TRP A 240 -12.34 -30.65 -3.28
CA TRP A 240 -13.25 -29.62 -2.81
C TRP A 240 -14.64 -30.19 -2.59
N ARG A 241 -15.25 -29.82 -1.48
CA ARG A 241 -16.68 -30.07 -1.26
C ARG A 241 -17.43 -28.78 -1.45
N VAL A 242 -18.34 -28.73 -2.42
CA VAL A 242 -19.30 -27.63 -2.53
C VAL A 242 -20.20 -27.68 -1.29
N ILE A 243 -20.17 -26.61 -0.50
CA ILE A 243 -21.00 -26.43 0.70
C ILE A 243 -22.22 -25.58 0.35
N VAL A 244 -22.01 -24.53 -0.43
CA VAL A 244 -23.06 -23.66 -0.97
C VAL A 244 -23.08 -23.84 -2.49
N PRO A 245 -24.17 -24.36 -3.09
CA PRO A 245 -24.30 -24.48 -4.54
C PRO A 245 -24.09 -23.14 -5.27
N PRO A 246 -23.53 -23.15 -6.50
CA PRO A 246 -23.29 -21.94 -7.26
C PRO A 246 -24.58 -21.43 -7.91
N GLU A 247 -25.50 -20.91 -7.09
CA GLU A 247 -26.80 -20.38 -7.51
C GLU A 247 -26.98 -18.89 -7.16
N TRP A 248 -25.97 -18.27 -6.56
CA TRP A 248 -26.01 -16.90 -6.06
C TRP A 248 -25.44 -15.92 -7.08
N ALA A 249 -26.01 -14.72 -7.15
CA ALA A 249 -25.48 -13.65 -7.98
C ALA A 249 -24.20 -13.05 -7.39
N ASN A 250 -24.05 -13.09 -6.06
CA ASN A 250 -22.83 -12.73 -5.33
C ASN A 250 -22.83 -13.34 -3.91
N LEU A 251 -21.65 -13.53 -3.31
CA LEU A 251 -21.43 -14.02 -1.94
C LEU A 251 -20.19 -13.33 -1.35
N TRP A 252 -20.28 -12.81 -0.12
CA TRP A 252 -19.14 -12.16 0.56
C TRP A 252 -19.24 -12.25 2.08
N ALA A 253 -18.12 -11.98 2.77
CA ALA A 253 -18.05 -11.96 4.23
C ALA A 253 -19.04 -10.93 4.82
N SER A 254 -19.69 -11.29 5.93
CA SER A 254 -20.68 -10.38 6.57
C SER A 254 -20.11 -9.39 7.58
N GLY A 255 -18.83 -9.53 7.94
CA GLY A 255 -18.20 -8.79 9.04
C GLY A 255 -18.62 -9.29 10.43
N ALA A 256 -19.46 -10.33 10.53
CA ALA A 256 -19.81 -10.93 11.81
C ALA A 256 -18.60 -11.63 12.45
N ARG A 257 -18.62 -11.78 13.78
CA ARG A 257 -17.59 -12.56 14.50
C ARG A 257 -17.52 -14.03 14.08
N ASP A 258 -18.60 -14.55 13.52
CA ASP A 258 -18.65 -15.89 12.95
C ASP A 258 -18.44 -15.76 11.43
N ASP A 259 -17.22 -16.02 10.97
CA ASP A 259 -16.81 -15.90 9.56
C ASP A 259 -17.66 -16.77 8.61
N ARG A 260 -18.36 -17.77 9.16
CA ARG A 260 -19.28 -18.63 8.40
C ARG A 260 -20.56 -17.91 7.98
N LEU A 261 -20.86 -16.74 8.56
CA LEU A 261 -21.98 -15.90 8.15
C LEU A 261 -21.58 -15.03 6.97
N LEU A 262 -22.30 -15.21 5.87
CA LEU A 262 -22.05 -14.57 4.59
C LEU A 262 -23.27 -13.77 4.15
N TRP A 263 -23.02 -12.62 3.54
CA TRP A 263 -24.03 -11.96 2.72
C TRP A 263 -24.15 -12.69 1.39
N ALA A 264 -25.38 -12.96 0.97
CA ALA A 264 -25.68 -13.73 -0.22
C ALA A 264 -26.72 -13.02 -1.09
N ALA A 265 -26.37 -12.68 -2.32
CA ALA A 265 -27.23 -11.95 -3.24
C ALA A 265 -27.88 -12.87 -4.28
N ARG A 266 -29.17 -12.66 -4.53
CA ARG A 266 -29.96 -13.36 -5.56
C ARG A 266 -31.11 -12.44 -6.00
N ASP A 267 -31.35 -12.37 -7.30
CA ASP A 267 -32.40 -11.54 -7.91
C ASP A 267 -32.38 -10.06 -7.48
N GLY A 268 -31.18 -9.49 -7.30
CA GLY A 268 -30.99 -8.09 -6.90
C GLY A 268 -31.30 -7.80 -5.43
N LYS A 269 -31.56 -8.83 -4.61
CA LYS A 269 -31.74 -8.73 -3.16
C LYS A 269 -30.63 -9.48 -2.43
N VAL A 270 -30.36 -9.06 -1.20
CA VAL A 270 -29.36 -9.66 -0.31
C VAL A 270 -30.07 -10.35 0.85
N GLY A 271 -29.57 -11.53 1.22
CA GLY A 271 -29.97 -12.32 2.38
C GLY A 271 -28.76 -12.72 3.21
N LEU A 272 -29.00 -13.43 4.31
CA LEU A 272 -27.96 -13.90 5.22
C LEU A 272 -27.86 -15.42 5.14
N LEU A 273 -26.66 -15.93 4.93
CA LEU A 273 -26.36 -17.35 4.76
C LEU A 273 -25.35 -17.78 5.82
N LEU A 274 -25.57 -18.96 6.41
CA LEU A 274 -24.56 -19.64 7.23
C LEU A 274 -23.99 -20.78 6.40
N ALA A 275 -22.67 -20.77 6.16
CA ALA A 275 -21.94 -21.81 5.45
C ALA A 275 -20.99 -22.53 6.42
N ASP A 276 -21.37 -23.71 6.90
CA ASP A 276 -20.58 -24.51 7.85
C ASP A 276 -20.24 -25.90 7.27
N GLY A 277 -19.54 -26.73 8.04
CA GLY A 277 -19.10 -28.06 7.59
C GLY A 277 -20.23 -29.05 7.23
N ASP A 278 -21.45 -28.79 7.71
CA ASP A 278 -22.63 -29.63 7.43
C ASP A 278 -23.37 -29.16 6.17
N GLY A 279 -23.17 -27.92 5.73
CA GLY A 279 -23.75 -27.38 4.50
C GLY A 279 -24.03 -25.88 4.57
N ALA A 280 -24.87 -25.43 3.66
CA ALA A 280 -25.40 -24.07 3.64
C ALA A 280 -26.79 -24.03 4.27
N ARG A 281 -27.03 -23.07 5.17
CA ARG A 281 -28.36 -22.75 5.70
C ARG A 281 -28.66 -21.29 5.45
N ILE A 282 -29.77 -21.01 4.75
CA ILE A 282 -30.30 -19.66 4.64
C ILE A 282 -30.81 -19.24 6.03
N VAL A 283 -30.14 -18.27 6.64
CA VAL A 283 -30.54 -17.66 7.91
C VAL A 283 -31.64 -16.64 7.65
N ARG A 284 -31.50 -15.87 6.56
CA ARG A 284 -32.50 -14.91 6.08
C ARG A 284 -32.59 -14.97 4.56
N GLU A 285 -33.80 -15.21 4.05
CA GLU A 285 -34.04 -15.16 2.61
C GLU A 285 -33.70 -13.79 2.02
N PRO A 286 -33.17 -13.72 0.78
CA PRO A 286 -32.89 -12.47 0.10
C PRO A 286 -34.09 -11.54 0.06
N ALA A 287 -33.97 -10.42 0.78
CA ALA A 287 -35.04 -9.43 0.91
C ALA A 287 -34.51 -8.01 1.07
N PHE A 288 -33.21 -7.84 1.31
CA PHE A 288 -32.58 -6.55 1.57
C PHE A 288 -32.10 -5.90 0.28
N ASP A 289 -32.27 -4.58 0.17
CA ASP A 289 -31.78 -3.75 -0.92
C ASP A 289 -30.33 -3.31 -0.72
N ALA A 290 -29.90 -3.17 0.53
CA ALA A 290 -28.53 -2.92 0.92
C ALA A 290 -28.25 -3.50 2.31
N VAL A 291 -27.00 -3.83 2.58
CA VAL A 291 -26.51 -4.37 3.85
C VAL A 291 -25.20 -3.71 4.21
N TRP A 292 -24.94 -3.58 5.51
CA TRP A 292 -23.67 -3.15 6.08
C TRP A 292 -23.07 -4.29 6.91
N ASP A 293 -21.79 -4.16 7.24
CA ASP A 293 -21.11 -5.15 8.08
C ASP A 293 -21.72 -5.24 9.48
N PHE A 294 -21.63 -6.43 10.06
CA PHE A 294 -22.06 -6.65 11.44
C PHE A 294 -21.18 -5.85 12.42
N SER A 295 -21.81 -5.10 13.31
CA SER A 295 -21.20 -4.52 14.50
C SER A 295 -21.56 -5.38 15.72
N GLY A 296 -20.67 -6.29 16.08
CA GLY A 296 -20.97 -7.33 17.06
C GLY A 296 -21.98 -8.32 16.51
N ASP A 297 -23.19 -8.33 17.07
CA ASP A 297 -24.24 -9.32 16.72
C ASP A 297 -25.39 -8.72 15.89
N VAL A 298 -25.24 -7.47 15.42
CA VAL A 298 -26.27 -6.75 14.65
C VAL A 298 -25.68 -6.07 13.42
N ALA A 299 -26.44 -6.04 12.32
CA ALA A 299 -26.10 -5.32 11.10
C ALA A 299 -27.25 -4.39 10.68
N CYS A 300 -26.90 -3.23 10.13
CA CYS A 300 -27.87 -2.37 9.45
C CYS A 300 -28.21 -2.96 8.09
N VAL A 301 -29.49 -2.93 7.72
CA VAL A 301 -29.97 -3.33 6.40
C VAL A 301 -31.04 -2.36 5.92
N ARG A 302 -31.13 -2.19 4.60
CA ARG A 302 -32.15 -1.37 3.95
C ARG A 302 -33.17 -2.22 3.21
N VAL A 303 -34.45 -1.92 3.37
CA VAL A 303 -35.57 -2.52 2.64
C VAL A 303 -36.44 -1.40 2.09
N GLY A 304 -36.47 -1.26 0.76
CA GLY A 304 -37.00 -0.07 0.10
C GLY A 304 -36.25 1.18 0.56
N GLU A 305 -36.99 2.16 1.06
CA GLU A 305 -36.45 3.43 1.58
C GLU A 305 -36.30 3.44 3.11
N ARG A 306 -36.40 2.27 3.77
CA ARG A 306 -36.37 2.15 5.23
C ARG A 306 -35.22 1.31 5.72
N PHE A 307 -34.68 1.68 6.87
CA PHE A 307 -33.57 1.00 7.52
C PHE A 307 -34.07 0.21 8.73
N GLY A 308 -33.44 -0.94 8.97
CA GLY A 308 -33.69 -1.82 10.09
C GLY A 308 -32.41 -2.50 10.55
N LEU A 309 -32.49 -3.20 11.67
CA LEU A 309 -31.37 -3.89 12.30
C LEU A 309 -31.67 -5.39 12.36
N VAL A 310 -30.82 -6.19 11.71
CA VAL A 310 -30.92 -7.66 11.70
C VAL A 310 -29.83 -8.27 12.57
N ARG A 311 -30.17 -9.32 13.31
CA ARG A 311 -29.23 -10.09 14.14
C ARG A 311 -28.58 -11.23 13.34
N THR A 312 -27.50 -11.79 13.89
CA THR A 312 -26.79 -12.95 13.32
C THR A 312 -27.66 -14.20 13.18
N ASP A 313 -28.75 -14.30 13.94
CA ASP A 313 -29.77 -15.36 13.82
C ASP A 313 -30.88 -15.05 12.80
N GLY A 314 -30.83 -13.89 12.13
CA GLY A 314 -31.81 -13.43 11.15
C GLY A 314 -33.06 -12.77 11.73
N ALA A 315 -33.15 -12.65 13.07
CA ALA A 315 -34.23 -11.93 13.73
C ALA A 315 -34.05 -10.41 13.61
N TRP A 316 -35.16 -9.68 13.60
CA TRP A 316 -35.12 -8.23 13.67
C TRP A 316 -34.81 -7.77 15.09
N ALA A 317 -33.75 -6.99 15.27
CA ALA A 317 -33.60 -6.12 16.42
C ALA A 317 -34.49 -4.88 16.26
N ILE A 318 -34.55 -4.33 15.05
CA ILE A 318 -35.47 -3.26 14.65
C ILE A 318 -36.00 -3.61 13.25
N GLU A 319 -37.31 -3.67 13.07
CA GLU A 319 -37.91 -3.82 11.75
C GLU A 319 -37.63 -2.60 10.86
N PRO A 320 -37.59 -2.74 9.52
CA PRO A 320 -37.23 -1.66 8.61
C PRO A 320 -38.28 -0.53 8.63
N THR A 321 -38.08 0.40 9.56
CA THR A 321 -39.02 1.46 9.93
C THR A 321 -38.32 2.81 10.09
N LEU A 322 -36.99 2.80 10.22
CA LEU A 322 -36.17 3.98 10.38
C LEU A 322 -36.05 4.72 9.03
N ASP A 323 -36.01 6.04 9.11
CA ASP A 323 -35.82 6.91 7.94
C ASP A 323 -34.36 6.88 7.47
N ASP A 324 -33.41 6.80 8.41
CA ASP A 324 -31.96 6.80 8.17
C ASP A 324 -31.20 6.18 9.35
N PHE A 325 -29.92 5.81 9.14
CA PHE A 325 -29.08 5.11 10.12
C PHE A 325 -27.59 5.41 9.91
N GLY A 326 -26.88 5.82 10.98
CA GLY A 326 -25.43 6.02 10.98
C GLY A 326 -24.65 4.81 11.47
N GLU A 327 -23.33 4.91 11.57
CA GLU A 327 -22.49 3.78 11.98
C GLU A 327 -22.49 3.54 13.50
N PHE A 328 -22.24 2.29 13.89
CA PHE A 328 -22.08 1.95 15.31
C PHE A 328 -20.70 2.39 15.82
N THR A 329 -20.68 3.31 16.78
CA THR A 329 -19.46 3.71 17.49
C THR A 329 -19.58 3.45 19.00
N GLY A 330 -18.69 2.58 19.50
CA GLY A 330 -18.73 2.13 20.90
C GLY A 330 -20.06 1.46 21.31
N GLY A 331 -20.74 0.79 20.38
CA GLY A 331 -22.00 0.07 20.61
C GLY A 331 -23.28 0.90 20.54
N VAL A 332 -23.21 2.13 20.01
CA VAL A 332 -24.37 3.01 19.79
C VAL A 332 -24.28 3.61 18.39
N ALA A 333 -25.40 3.75 17.69
CA ALA A 333 -25.48 4.39 16.38
C ALA A 333 -26.53 5.51 16.39
N SER A 334 -26.35 6.53 15.55
CA SER A 334 -27.39 7.51 15.26
C SER A 334 -28.48 6.87 14.38
N ALA A 335 -29.74 7.20 14.63
CA ALA A 335 -30.86 6.67 13.85
C ALA A 335 -31.99 7.69 13.78
N SER A 336 -32.63 7.77 12.62
CA SER A 336 -33.73 8.69 12.36
C SER A 336 -35.08 7.99 12.30
N LEU A 337 -36.08 8.55 12.99
CA LEU A 337 -37.46 8.07 12.97
C LEU A 337 -38.44 9.25 13.05
N GLY A 338 -39.33 9.34 12.07
CA GLY A 338 -40.24 10.47 11.90
C GLY A 338 -39.51 11.77 11.53
N GLY A 339 -38.37 11.68 10.83
CA GLY A 339 -37.53 12.81 10.46
C GLY A 339 -36.81 13.47 11.65
N ARG A 340 -36.68 12.76 12.78
CA ARG A 340 -35.95 13.20 13.96
C ARG A 340 -34.88 12.19 14.31
N TRP A 341 -33.73 12.69 14.74
CA TRP A 341 -32.59 11.87 15.10
C TRP A 341 -32.54 11.54 16.58
N GLY A 342 -32.10 10.33 16.88
CA GLY A 342 -31.80 9.81 18.20
C GLY A 342 -30.64 8.82 18.12
N PHE A 343 -30.44 8.03 19.17
CA PHE A 343 -29.36 7.05 19.26
C PHE A 343 -29.86 5.72 19.79
N VAL A 344 -29.41 4.63 19.16
CA VAL A 344 -29.85 3.27 19.44
C VAL A 344 -28.66 2.36 19.73
N ASP A 345 -28.83 1.46 20.69
CA ASP A 345 -27.82 0.46 21.03
C ASP A 345 -27.88 -0.77 20.11
N THR A 346 -26.92 -1.69 20.29
CA THR A 346 -26.87 -2.94 19.53
C THR A 346 -28.02 -3.92 19.83
N HIS A 347 -28.81 -3.70 20.89
CA HIS A 347 -30.01 -4.48 21.16
C HIS A 347 -31.23 -3.98 20.39
N GLY A 348 -31.14 -2.81 19.76
CA GLY A 348 -32.24 -2.12 19.09
C GLY A 348 -33.03 -1.18 20.00
N ALA A 349 -32.52 -0.88 21.20
CA ALA A 349 -33.17 0.00 22.16
C ALA A 349 -32.67 1.44 22.02
N TRP A 350 -33.60 2.41 22.00
CA TRP A 350 -33.26 3.83 22.04
C TRP A 350 -32.53 4.17 23.34
N VAL A 351 -31.24 4.48 23.23
CA VAL A 351 -30.43 5.08 24.31
C VAL A 351 -30.88 6.53 24.50
N ILE A 352 -31.08 7.24 23.38
CA ILE A 352 -31.62 8.59 23.35
C ILE A 352 -32.73 8.61 22.30
N PRO A 353 -34.00 8.81 22.70
CA PRO A 353 -35.12 8.81 21.76
C PRO A 353 -35.00 9.89 20.67
N PRO A 354 -35.58 9.67 19.48
CA PRO A 354 -35.65 10.64 18.39
C PRO A 354 -36.20 11.98 18.87
N ARG A 355 -35.36 13.01 18.84
CA ARG A 355 -35.74 14.37 19.23
C ARG A 355 -34.88 15.46 18.62
N PHE A 356 -33.78 15.13 17.95
CA PHE A 356 -32.89 16.12 17.34
C PHE A 356 -33.30 16.34 15.89
N ASP A 357 -32.93 17.49 15.34
CA ASP A 357 -33.16 17.80 13.92
C ASP A 357 -32.11 17.08 13.05
N ASP A 358 -30.90 16.87 13.59
CA ASP A 358 -29.79 16.13 12.97
C ASP A 358 -28.86 15.54 14.05
N ALA A 359 -28.05 14.53 13.71
CA ALA A 359 -27.09 13.91 14.62
C ALA A 359 -25.90 13.25 13.89
N HIS A 360 -24.69 13.57 14.36
CA HIS A 360 -23.47 12.84 14.01
C HIS A 360 -23.21 11.66 14.97
N GLU A 361 -22.28 10.78 14.60
CA GLU A 361 -21.87 9.63 15.40
C GLU A 361 -21.20 10.05 16.72
N PHE A 362 -21.16 9.11 17.68
CA PHE A 362 -20.39 9.31 18.89
C PHE A 362 -18.88 9.27 18.59
N VAL A 363 -18.18 10.34 18.90
CA VAL A 363 -16.72 10.42 18.89
C VAL A 363 -16.17 9.74 20.13
N ASN A 364 -15.22 8.81 19.94
CA ASN A 364 -14.58 8.02 21.00
C ASN A 364 -15.59 7.33 21.93
N GLY A 365 -16.81 7.07 21.44
CA GLY A 365 -17.90 6.52 22.22
C GLY A 365 -18.37 7.38 23.39
N ALA A 366 -18.09 8.68 23.44
CA ALA A 366 -18.36 9.52 24.63
C ALA A 366 -19.27 10.73 24.37
N VAL A 367 -19.04 11.43 23.26
CA VAL A 367 -19.75 12.67 22.90
C VAL A 367 -20.23 12.63 21.45
N ALA A 368 -21.40 13.20 21.17
CA ALA A 368 -21.92 13.33 19.82
C ALA A 368 -22.37 14.77 19.56
N ALA A 369 -22.18 15.24 18.33
CA ALA A 369 -22.73 16.51 17.86
C ALA A 369 -24.16 16.29 17.36
N VAL A 370 -25.09 17.11 17.81
CA VAL A 370 -26.51 17.04 17.44
C VAL A 370 -27.08 18.43 17.20
N ALA A 371 -28.03 18.51 16.28
CA ALA A 371 -28.72 19.76 15.95
C ALA A 371 -30.08 19.87 16.65
N GLU A 372 -30.38 21.02 17.22
CA GLU A 372 -31.71 21.41 17.69
C GLU A 372 -31.97 22.87 17.32
N ARG A 373 -33.09 23.15 16.65
CA ARG A 373 -33.45 24.46 16.08
C ARG A 373 -32.38 25.00 15.14
N GLU A 374 -31.89 24.13 14.23
CA GLU A 374 -30.86 24.47 13.22
C GLU A 374 -29.51 24.90 13.82
N GLN A 375 -29.28 24.64 15.11
CA GLN A 375 -28.01 24.92 15.79
C GLN A 375 -27.43 23.64 16.38
N TRP A 376 -26.12 23.50 16.29
CA TRP A 376 -25.39 22.34 16.77
C TRP A 376 -24.91 22.52 18.21
N GLY A 377 -24.99 21.46 18.99
CA GLY A 377 -24.43 21.33 20.34
C GLY A 377 -23.85 19.93 20.56
N LEU A 378 -23.23 19.71 21.72
CA LEU A 378 -22.63 18.42 22.08
C LEU A 378 -23.42 17.75 23.21
N ILE A 379 -23.70 16.46 23.07
CA ILE A 379 -24.36 15.65 24.09
C ILE A 379 -23.51 14.47 24.54
N GLY A 380 -23.68 14.05 25.79
CA GLY A 380 -23.16 12.78 26.28
C GLY A 380 -24.09 11.60 25.96
N ARG A 381 -23.63 10.39 26.24
CA ARG A 381 -24.44 9.15 26.14
C ARG A 381 -25.70 9.12 27.02
N ASP A 382 -25.71 9.92 28.07
CA ASP A 382 -26.88 10.14 28.94
C ASP A 382 -27.92 11.07 28.30
N GLY A 383 -27.67 11.60 27.09
CA GLY A 383 -28.50 12.58 26.41
C GLY A 383 -28.47 13.96 27.07
N GLN A 384 -27.54 14.21 28.00
CA GLN A 384 -27.38 15.53 28.61
C GLN A 384 -26.45 16.40 27.76
N TRP A 385 -26.80 17.68 27.67
CA TRP A 385 -25.97 18.68 27.01
C TRP A 385 -24.62 18.84 27.73
N ARG A 386 -23.53 18.67 26.98
CA ARG A 386 -22.17 19.08 27.36
C ARG A 386 -21.90 20.50 26.85
N VAL A 387 -22.39 20.80 25.64
CA VAL A 387 -22.40 22.12 25.02
C VAL A 387 -23.80 22.38 24.50
N GLN A 388 -24.39 23.51 24.87
CA GLN A 388 -25.72 23.89 24.38
C GLN A 388 -25.68 24.17 22.86
N PRO A 389 -26.80 23.98 22.14
CA PRO A 389 -26.93 24.40 20.75
C PRO A 389 -26.70 25.91 20.60
N GLU A 390 -25.56 26.29 20.02
CA GLU A 390 -25.25 27.68 19.69
C GLU A 390 -24.36 27.81 18.44
N TRP A 391 -23.92 26.69 17.88
CA TRP A 391 -23.00 26.63 16.77
C TRP A 391 -23.76 26.46 15.45
N ALA A 392 -23.27 27.10 14.39
CA ALA A 392 -23.81 26.91 13.05
C ALA A 392 -23.43 25.54 12.46
N ALA A 393 -22.28 25.00 12.89
CA ALA A 393 -21.82 23.64 12.58
C ALA A 393 -20.85 23.17 13.68
N LEU A 394 -20.84 21.86 13.96
CA LEU A 394 -19.87 21.18 14.82
C LEU A 394 -19.51 19.83 14.20
N GLU A 395 -18.29 19.70 13.69
CA GLU A 395 -17.83 18.51 12.98
C GLU A 395 -16.54 17.99 13.62
N TRP A 396 -16.46 16.68 13.87
CA TRP A 396 -15.25 16.08 14.42
C TRP A 396 -14.15 16.02 13.35
N SER A 397 -12.95 16.48 13.69
CA SER A 397 -11.75 16.27 12.89
C SER A 397 -10.76 15.42 13.69
N SER A 398 -10.45 14.23 13.17
CA SER A 398 -9.43 13.34 13.76
C SER A 398 -8.05 13.99 13.73
N GLU A 399 -7.73 14.67 12.63
CA GLU A 399 -6.46 15.41 12.45
C GLU A 399 -6.29 16.54 13.48
N CYS A 400 -7.37 17.23 13.80
CA CYS A 400 -7.34 18.26 14.84
C CYS A 400 -7.54 17.72 16.26
N GLY A 401 -7.93 16.45 16.42
CA GLY A 401 -8.32 15.87 17.71
C GLY A 401 -9.47 16.60 18.42
N ALA A 402 -10.27 17.37 17.69
CA ALA A 402 -11.29 18.29 18.23
C ALA A 402 -12.44 18.52 17.23
N PHE A 403 -13.52 19.13 17.71
CA PHE A 403 -14.62 19.59 16.87
C PHE A 403 -14.27 20.93 16.22
N VAL A 404 -14.33 20.98 14.89
CA VAL A 404 -14.33 22.21 14.11
C VAL A 404 -15.69 22.88 14.30
N ALA A 405 -15.67 24.05 14.94
CA ALA A 405 -16.86 24.75 15.39
C ALA A 405 -17.06 26.04 14.60
N ARG A 406 -18.22 26.20 13.96
CA ARG A 406 -18.55 27.40 13.19
C ARG A 406 -19.53 28.30 13.94
N ARG A 407 -19.22 29.59 14.03
CA ARG A 407 -20.09 30.62 14.61
C ARG A 407 -19.90 31.94 13.87
N ASN A 408 -21.01 32.57 13.45
CA ASN A 408 -20.99 33.86 12.75
C ASN A 408 -20.02 33.91 11.54
N GLY A 409 -19.97 32.83 10.74
CA GLY A 409 -19.10 32.74 9.56
C GLY A 409 -17.62 32.42 9.86
N HIS A 410 -17.22 32.35 11.12
CA HIS A 410 -15.85 32.05 11.55
C HIS A 410 -15.75 30.67 12.17
N VAL A 411 -14.53 30.16 12.24
CA VAL A 411 -14.18 28.80 12.63
C VAL A 411 -13.26 28.82 13.84
N GLY A 412 -13.45 27.87 14.74
CA GLY A 412 -12.62 27.61 15.92
C GLY A 412 -12.62 26.12 16.25
N LEU A 413 -12.06 25.76 17.41
CA LEU A 413 -11.96 24.37 17.88
C LEU A 413 -12.58 24.22 19.25
N VAL A 414 -13.37 23.17 19.44
CA VAL A 414 -14.00 22.78 20.70
C VAL A 414 -13.59 21.34 21.04
N ASP A 415 -13.08 21.10 22.25
CA ASP A 415 -12.73 19.74 22.66
C ASP A 415 -13.95 18.87 22.96
N ALA A 416 -13.72 17.56 23.12
CA ALA A 416 -14.77 16.61 23.49
C ALA A 416 -15.43 16.88 24.86
N LYS A 417 -14.85 17.75 25.71
CA LYS A 417 -15.45 18.21 26.98
C LYS A 417 -16.30 19.47 26.79
N GLY A 418 -16.34 20.03 25.59
CA GLY A 418 -17.08 21.23 25.26
C GLY A 418 -16.36 22.54 25.54
N ARG A 419 -15.04 22.51 25.80
CA ARG A 419 -14.25 23.71 26.01
C ARG A 419 -13.82 24.28 24.67
N VAL A 420 -14.07 25.56 24.45
CA VAL A 420 -13.47 26.30 23.33
C VAL A 420 -11.97 26.36 23.56
N ILE A 421 -11.21 25.73 22.67
CA ILE A 421 -9.75 25.75 22.67
C ILE A 421 -9.27 26.86 21.77
N VAL A 422 -9.77 26.90 20.53
CA VAL A 422 -9.50 27.98 19.59
C VAL A 422 -10.78 28.77 19.41
N GLU A 423 -10.75 30.06 19.77
CA GLU A 423 -11.90 30.94 19.61
C GLU A 423 -12.37 30.99 18.14
N PRO A 424 -13.69 30.94 17.87
CA PRO A 424 -14.25 30.95 16.52
C PRO A 424 -14.24 32.37 15.94
N CYS A 425 -13.04 32.89 15.70
CA CYS A 425 -12.79 34.22 15.14
C CYS A 425 -11.86 34.18 13.92
N TYR A 426 -11.59 32.98 13.38
CA TYR A 426 -10.74 32.77 12.23
C TYR A 426 -11.57 32.44 10.99
N ALA A 427 -11.10 32.84 9.81
CA ALA A 427 -11.68 32.44 8.54
C ALA A 427 -11.51 30.93 8.31
N GLU A 428 -10.42 30.36 8.81
CA GLU A 428 -10.04 28.97 8.64
C GLU A 428 -9.20 28.46 9.81
N VAL A 429 -9.34 27.17 10.11
CA VAL A 429 -8.45 26.40 10.99
C VAL A 429 -8.06 25.13 10.26
N ALA A 430 -6.76 24.84 10.17
CA ALA A 430 -6.21 23.64 9.55
C ALA A 430 -5.19 22.97 10.48
N PRO A 431 -5.00 21.65 10.42
CA PRO A 431 -3.97 20.98 11.20
C PRO A 431 -2.57 21.31 10.65
N LEU A 432 -1.57 21.39 11.53
CA LEU A 432 -0.17 21.49 11.13
C LEU A 432 0.40 20.09 10.96
N ILE A 433 0.25 19.50 9.77
CA ILE A 433 0.70 18.13 9.46
C ILE A 433 1.96 18.19 8.59
N ASP A 434 2.95 17.36 8.95
CA ASP A 434 4.00 16.92 8.02
C ASP A 434 3.55 15.56 7.45
N GLY A 435 3.79 15.29 6.17
CA GLY A 435 3.34 14.06 5.48
C GLY A 435 3.62 12.79 6.29
N ASP A 436 2.71 11.82 6.20
CA ASP A 436 2.70 10.50 6.89
C ASP A 436 2.84 10.49 8.44
N ARG A 437 3.15 11.61 9.10
CA ARG A 437 3.40 11.70 10.56
C ARG A 437 2.23 12.18 11.40
N ALA A 438 1.04 12.32 10.80
CA ALA A 438 -0.19 12.69 11.51
C ALA A 438 -0.50 11.78 12.72
N GLU A 439 -0.04 10.53 12.71
CA GLU A 439 -0.31 9.51 13.74
C GLU A 439 0.48 9.69 15.05
N MET A 440 1.47 10.61 15.13
CA MET A 440 2.35 10.71 16.30
C MET A 440 1.78 11.49 17.50
N PHE A 441 0.64 12.18 17.35
CA PHE A 441 0.12 13.08 18.37
C PHE A 441 -1.17 12.56 19.04
N ASP A 442 -1.02 11.75 20.09
CA ASP A 442 -2.15 11.23 20.88
C ASP A 442 -2.79 12.26 21.82
N GLU A 443 -2.08 13.35 22.12
CA GLU A 443 -2.55 14.38 23.05
C GLU A 443 -2.84 15.69 22.32
N LEU A 444 -4.08 16.20 22.47
CA LEU A 444 -4.53 17.47 21.88
C LEU A 444 -3.58 18.64 22.16
N GLY A 445 -2.92 18.66 23.33
CA GLY A 445 -1.94 19.70 23.69
C GLY A 445 -0.62 19.66 22.90
N ALA A 446 -0.32 18.53 22.25
CA ALA A 446 0.82 18.37 21.35
C ALA A 446 0.45 18.77 19.90
N ILE A 447 -0.83 18.70 19.54
CA ILE A 447 -1.32 19.10 18.22
C ILE A 447 -1.17 20.63 18.06
N ARG A 448 -0.74 21.04 16.87
CA ARG A 448 -0.61 22.43 16.45
C ARG A 448 -1.56 22.67 15.28
N HIS A 449 -2.09 23.87 15.19
CA HIS A 449 -3.03 24.24 14.14
C HIS A 449 -2.61 25.55 13.48
N ILE A 450 -2.83 25.64 12.18
CA ILE A 450 -2.75 26.86 11.41
C ILE A 450 -4.10 27.56 11.54
N VAL A 451 -4.09 28.82 11.95
CA VAL A 451 -5.29 29.67 12.01
C VAL A 451 -5.14 30.81 11.03
N ARG A 452 -6.18 31.09 10.25
CA ARG A 452 -6.17 32.15 9.22
C ARG A 452 -7.21 33.22 9.52
N ARG A 453 -6.82 34.49 9.38
CA ARG A 453 -7.70 35.65 9.49
C ARG A 453 -8.32 36.00 8.14
N ASP A 454 -9.35 36.84 8.17
CA ASP A 454 -10.05 37.32 6.96
C ASP A 454 -9.15 38.10 5.99
N ASP A 455 -8.05 38.68 6.48
CA ASP A 455 -7.04 39.37 5.65
C ASP A 455 -6.08 38.40 4.93
N GLY A 456 -6.30 37.09 5.08
CA GLY A 456 -5.49 36.02 4.50
C GLY A 456 -4.24 35.67 5.31
N ARG A 457 -3.94 36.40 6.40
CA ARG A 457 -2.78 36.11 7.24
C ARG A 457 -3.01 34.95 8.18
N CYS A 458 -1.98 34.16 8.39
CA CYS A 458 -2.02 32.99 9.25
C CYS A 458 -0.94 33.03 10.34
N ALA A 459 -1.20 32.24 11.38
CA ALA A 459 -0.31 31.98 12.50
C ALA A 459 -0.51 30.52 12.96
N ILE A 460 0.40 30.04 13.81
CA ILE A 460 0.25 28.75 14.49
C ILE A 460 -0.31 28.98 15.89
N VAL A 461 -1.24 28.11 16.30
CA VAL A 461 -1.74 28.00 17.67
C VAL A 461 -1.42 26.62 18.24
N ASP A 462 -1.22 26.53 19.55
CA ASP A 462 -1.22 25.25 20.24
C ASP A 462 -2.63 24.68 20.43
N GLY A 463 -2.71 23.42 20.87
CA GLY A 463 -3.96 22.78 21.28
C GLY A 463 -4.60 23.35 22.56
N GLN A 464 -4.17 24.52 23.01
CA GLN A 464 -4.80 25.33 24.05
C GLN A 464 -5.28 26.69 23.51
N GLY A 465 -5.11 26.93 22.20
CA GLY A 465 -5.47 28.15 21.49
C GLY A 465 -4.51 29.32 21.66
N ARG A 466 -3.35 29.11 22.30
CA ARG A 466 -2.32 30.14 22.41
C ARG A 466 -1.66 30.31 21.06
N VAL A 467 -1.70 31.53 20.54
CA VAL A 467 -0.95 31.93 19.34
C VAL A 467 0.55 31.84 19.64
N LEU A 468 1.25 31.02 18.86
CA LEU A 468 2.68 30.74 18.98
C LEU A 468 3.51 31.58 18.02
N THR A 469 2.92 32.07 16.92
CA THR A 469 3.64 32.89 15.92
C THR A 469 2.88 34.18 15.57
N PRO A 470 3.57 35.22 15.07
CA PRO A 470 2.90 36.40 14.53
C PRO A 470 1.97 36.08 13.34
N PHE A 471 0.95 36.90 13.12
CA PHE A 471 0.07 36.84 11.94
C PHE A 471 0.70 37.53 10.72
N ASP A 472 1.97 37.21 10.44
CA ASP A 472 2.74 37.82 9.37
C ASP A 472 2.86 36.91 8.14
N PHE A 473 2.28 35.71 8.17
CA PHE A 473 2.46 34.69 7.12
C PHE A 473 1.24 34.58 6.22
N VAL A 474 1.45 34.28 4.94
CA VAL A 474 0.39 33.88 3.99
C VAL A 474 0.21 32.38 3.94
N ASP A 475 1.20 31.62 4.38
CA ASP A 475 1.08 30.18 4.59
C ASP A 475 2.05 29.70 5.68
N MET A 476 1.75 28.58 6.32
CA MET A 476 2.63 27.96 7.32
C MET A 476 2.58 26.44 7.22
N GLY A 477 3.66 25.77 7.58
CA GLY A 477 3.77 24.32 7.52
C GLY A 477 4.69 23.75 8.57
N ALA A 478 4.63 22.43 8.74
CA ALA A 478 5.65 21.71 9.49
C ALA A 478 7.00 21.80 8.77
N LEU A 479 8.09 21.79 9.53
CA LEU A 479 9.44 21.75 8.97
C LEU A 479 9.85 20.30 8.75
N SER A 480 10.29 19.96 7.55
CA SER A 480 10.88 18.65 7.25
C SER A 480 12.27 18.54 7.87
N TRP A 481 12.68 17.33 8.27
CA TRP A 481 13.96 17.10 8.96
C TRP A 481 14.86 16.11 8.20
N LEU A 482 16.16 16.30 8.37
CA LEU A 482 17.21 15.48 7.77
C LEU A 482 18.14 14.93 8.87
N PRO A 483 18.41 13.61 8.91
CA PRO A 483 17.78 12.57 8.09
C PRO A 483 16.31 12.34 8.48
N ASP A 484 15.51 11.75 7.58
CA ASP A 484 14.08 11.47 7.84
C ASP A 484 13.86 10.18 8.66
N ASP A 485 14.77 9.85 9.58
CA ASP A 485 14.77 8.61 10.35
C ASP A 485 14.60 8.83 11.87
N GLU A 486 14.61 7.76 12.66
CA GLU A 486 14.43 7.78 14.12
C GLU A 486 15.52 8.57 14.89
N ALA A 487 16.58 9.07 14.23
CA ALA A 487 17.66 9.79 14.90
C ALA A 487 17.25 11.21 15.34
N VAL A 488 16.28 11.84 14.68
CA VAL A 488 15.85 13.22 14.99
C VAL A 488 14.99 13.23 16.26
N PRO A 489 15.35 13.97 17.32
CA PRO A 489 14.54 14.07 18.52
C PRO A 489 13.12 14.59 18.23
N GLY A 490 12.10 13.87 18.71
CA GLY A 490 10.68 14.20 18.50
C GLY A 490 10.29 15.63 18.91
N GLU A 491 10.98 16.21 19.90
CA GLU A 491 10.75 17.59 20.36
C GLU A 491 11.02 18.64 19.26
N LEU A 492 11.96 18.37 18.34
CA LEU A 492 12.33 19.30 17.28
C LEU A 492 11.19 19.47 16.26
N PHE A 493 10.47 18.40 15.94
CA PHE A 493 9.29 18.44 15.07
C PHE A 493 8.17 19.32 15.63
N THR A 494 8.05 19.39 16.95
CA THR A 494 7.00 20.19 17.62
C THR A 494 7.41 21.62 17.92
N ARG A 495 8.71 21.91 17.87
CA ARG A 495 9.27 23.20 18.26
C ARG A 495 9.38 24.16 17.08
N TYR A 496 9.60 23.67 15.88
CA TYR A 496 9.90 24.52 14.74
C TYR A 496 8.85 24.41 13.63
N ALA A 497 8.59 25.52 12.95
CA ALA A 497 7.72 25.57 11.80
C ALA A 497 8.29 26.45 10.70
N ILE A 498 7.84 26.22 9.48
CA ILE A 498 8.14 27.07 8.34
C ILE A 498 6.96 28.01 8.06
N GLY A 499 7.26 29.27 7.76
CA GLY A 499 6.28 30.28 7.41
C GLY A 499 6.63 30.94 6.08
N VAL A 500 5.62 31.14 5.24
CA VAL A 500 5.70 31.85 3.97
C VAL A 500 5.28 33.29 4.20
N LEU A 501 6.17 34.24 3.93
CA LEU A 501 5.91 35.67 4.06
C LEU A 501 5.29 36.23 2.78
N PRO A 502 4.51 37.33 2.89
CA PRO A 502 3.90 38.00 1.76
C PRO A 502 4.96 38.66 0.86
N GLY A 503 4.62 38.79 -0.43
CA GLY A 503 5.38 39.61 -1.38
C GLY A 503 6.09 38.81 -2.46
N GLU A 504 6.68 39.55 -3.40
CA GLU A 504 7.46 39.00 -4.51
C GLU A 504 8.86 39.63 -4.49
N PRO A 505 9.95 38.81 -4.50
CA PRO A 505 9.95 37.36 -4.45
C PRO A 505 9.51 36.81 -3.08
N VAL A 506 9.01 35.56 -3.08
CA VAL A 506 8.59 34.86 -1.85
C VAL A 506 9.75 34.77 -0.87
N GLN A 507 9.45 34.93 0.41
CA GLN A 507 10.41 34.73 1.49
C GLN A 507 9.89 33.65 2.43
N LEU A 508 10.81 32.80 2.89
CA LEU A 508 10.55 31.77 3.88
C LEU A 508 11.17 32.19 5.21
N ALA A 509 10.51 31.77 6.29
CA ALA A 509 10.93 32.04 7.65
C ALA A 509 10.87 30.76 8.49
N ILE A 510 11.86 30.58 9.37
CA ILE A 510 11.89 29.51 10.36
C ILE A 510 11.46 30.11 11.69
N CYS A 511 10.43 29.53 12.29
CA CYS A 511 9.84 30.01 13.53
C CYS A 511 10.11 29.03 14.68
N ASP A 512 10.55 29.55 15.83
CA ASP A 512 10.57 28.80 17.09
C ASP A 512 9.22 28.99 17.78
N LEU A 513 8.41 27.93 17.84
CA LEU A 513 7.08 27.91 18.42
C LEU A 513 7.08 28.01 19.96
N GLU A 514 8.21 27.71 20.61
CA GLU A 514 8.34 27.84 22.07
C GLU A 514 8.51 29.31 22.47
N THR A 515 9.34 30.04 21.72
CA THR A 515 9.64 31.46 21.99
C THR A 515 8.77 32.44 21.20
N GLY A 516 8.18 31.97 20.10
CA GLY A 516 7.46 32.77 19.11
C GLY A 516 8.34 33.66 18.23
N ALA A 517 9.66 33.43 18.25
CA ALA A 517 10.61 34.21 17.47
C ALA A 517 10.77 33.65 16.05
N THR A 518 10.91 34.55 15.08
CA THR A 518 11.46 34.23 13.77
C THR A 518 12.98 34.11 13.90
N ILE A 519 13.51 32.90 13.70
CA ILE A 519 14.93 32.57 13.85
C ILE A 519 15.71 33.05 12.63
N ALA A 520 15.23 32.68 11.45
CA ALA A 520 15.84 32.99 10.18
C ALA A 520 14.74 33.36 9.19
N GLN A 521 15.04 34.32 8.32
CA GLN A 521 14.16 34.75 7.24
C GLN A 521 15.02 35.10 6.03
N GLY A 522 14.59 34.69 4.85
CA GLY A 522 15.29 34.99 3.62
C GLY A 522 14.51 34.61 2.38
N ARG A 523 15.02 35.01 1.22
CA ARG A 523 14.56 34.48 -0.07
C ARG A 523 15.16 33.09 -0.22
N TYR A 524 14.34 32.09 0.02
CA TYR A 524 14.69 30.68 -0.10
C TYR A 524 13.60 30.01 -0.94
N ASP A 525 14.01 29.07 -1.78
CA ASP A 525 13.08 28.23 -2.54
C ASP A 525 12.73 26.96 -1.75
N ASP A 526 13.63 26.52 -0.85
CA ASP A 526 13.39 25.39 0.06
C ASP A 526 14.20 25.55 1.36
N VAL A 527 13.66 25.03 2.46
CA VAL A 527 14.30 25.01 3.79
C VAL A 527 13.96 23.69 4.50
N ALA A 528 15.00 23.02 5.02
CA ALA A 528 14.86 21.82 5.84
C ALA A 528 15.63 21.95 7.17
N GLY A 529 15.12 21.30 8.21
CA GLY A 529 15.85 21.04 9.44
C GLY A 529 17.00 20.05 9.19
N LEU A 530 18.16 20.32 9.77
CA LEU A 530 19.34 19.47 9.67
C LEU A 530 19.76 19.08 11.08
N PHE A 531 19.83 17.78 11.37
CA PHE A 531 20.25 17.23 12.65
C PHE A 531 21.53 16.41 12.48
N TRP A 532 22.55 16.64 13.32
CA TRP A 532 23.81 15.90 13.26
C TRP A 532 24.39 15.69 14.67
N GLY A 533 24.63 14.43 15.03
CA GLY A 533 25.19 14.06 16.32
C GLY A 533 24.28 14.45 17.50
N ALA A 534 24.53 15.63 18.08
CA ALA A 534 23.72 16.23 19.14
C ALA A 534 23.33 17.70 18.86
N ASP A 535 23.66 18.20 17.67
CA ASP A 535 23.39 19.57 17.24
C ASP A 535 22.35 19.59 16.11
N HIS A 536 21.77 20.77 15.89
CA HIS A 536 20.87 21.01 14.77
C HIS A 536 21.01 22.41 14.17
N GLY A 537 20.44 22.57 12.99
CA GLY A 537 20.47 23.80 12.21
C GLY A 537 19.54 23.72 11.01
N TRP A 538 19.79 24.58 10.04
CA TRP A 538 18.89 24.76 8.90
C TRP A 538 19.66 24.69 7.59
N LEU A 539 19.17 23.90 6.67
CA LEU A 539 19.63 23.88 5.29
C LEU A 539 18.66 24.72 4.45
N ALA A 540 19.12 25.84 3.92
CA ALA A 540 18.31 26.74 3.12
C ALA A 540 18.89 26.85 1.71
N CYS A 541 18.02 26.68 0.69
CA CYS A 541 18.41 26.59 -0.70
C CYS A 541 17.80 27.73 -1.52
N VAL A 542 18.58 28.24 -2.47
CA VAL A 542 18.13 29.23 -3.47
C VAL A 542 18.49 28.71 -4.85
N GLN A 543 17.50 28.57 -5.71
CA GLN A 543 17.66 28.24 -7.12
C GLN A 543 18.05 29.50 -7.90
N ASP A 544 18.91 29.34 -8.90
CA ASP A 544 19.24 30.41 -9.83
C ASP A 544 18.11 30.67 -10.84
N ASP A 545 18.20 31.79 -11.57
CA ASP A 545 17.16 32.22 -12.51
C ASP A 545 17.01 31.27 -13.72
N ASP A 546 18.04 30.46 -14.01
CA ASP A 546 18.06 29.48 -15.11
C ASP A 546 17.54 28.09 -14.67
N GLY A 547 17.40 27.84 -13.36
CA GLY A 547 16.87 26.62 -12.78
C GLY A 547 17.87 25.47 -12.66
N ASP A 548 19.13 25.69 -13.08
CA ASP A 548 20.15 24.67 -13.26
C ASP A 548 21.07 24.53 -12.03
N ASP A 549 21.26 25.59 -11.24
CA ASP A 549 22.11 25.59 -10.04
C ASP A 549 21.34 25.97 -8.77
N VAL A 550 21.60 25.24 -7.67
CA VAL A 550 21.07 25.53 -6.33
C VAL A 550 22.21 25.96 -5.42
N ARG A 551 22.10 27.14 -4.81
CA ARG A 551 23.00 27.62 -3.76
C ARG A 551 22.48 27.20 -2.40
N ALA A 552 23.22 26.32 -1.73
CA ALA A 552 22.91 25.89 -0.37
C ALA A 552 23.60 26.80 0.67
N THR A 553 22.85 27.17 1.70
CA THR A 553 23.33 27.82 2.92
C THR A 553 23.06 26.90 4.09
N VAL A 554 24.02 26.72 4.99
CA VAL A 554 23.79 26.05 6.27
C VAL A 554 23.78 27.11 7.37
N LEU A 555 22.73 27.11 8.17
CA LEU A 555 22.54 27.99 9.32
C LEU A 555 22.63 27.16 10.60
N ARG A 556 23.13 27.76 11.67
CA ARG A 556 23.02 27.20 13.03
C ARG A 556 21.57 27.30 13.52
N ALA A 557 21.23 26.57 14.58
CA ALA A 557 19.92 26.63 15.22
C ALA A 557 19.45 28.05 15.58
N ASP A 558 20.37 28.99 15.86
CA ASP A 558 20.06 30.38 16.17
C ASP A 558 19.86 31.29 14.94
N GLY A 559 19.95 30.73 13.73
CA GLY A 559 19.82 31.45 12.46
C GLY A 559 21.10 32.10 11.96
N THR A 560 22.21 32.03 12.71
CA THR A 560 23.51 32.52 12.23
C THR A 560 24.06 31.62 11.13
N VAL A 561 24.74 32.21 10.16
CA VAL A 561 25.35 31.46 9.05
C VAL A 561 26.47 30.56 9.58
N LEU A 562 26.32 29.25 9.38
CA LEU A 562 27.36 28.24 9.62
C LEU A 562 28.24 28.13 8.37
N HIS A 563 27.61 27.89 7.22
CA HIS A 563 28.23 27.85 5.90
C HIS A 563 27.45 28.74 4.94
N PRO A 564 28.08 29.75 4.33
CA PRO A 564 27.41 30.74 3.46
C PRO A 564 26.89 30.15 2.15
N ALA A 565 26.01 30.90 1.46
CA ALA A 565 25.37 30.53 0.19
C ALA A 565 26.32 30.48 -1.03
N HIS A 566 27.44 29.78 -0.91
CA HIS A 566 28.50 29.72 -1.93
C HIS A 566 28.63 28.35 -2.58
N TYR A 567 27.75 27.39 -2.31
CA TYR A 567 27.93 26.01 -2.76
C TYR A 567 26.88 25.62 -3.79
N THR A 568 27.33 25.28 -5.00
CA THR A 568 26.47 24.80 -6.11
C THR A 568 26.24 23.29 -6.04
N ARG A 569 27.11 22.56 -5.31
CA ARG A 569 26.93 21.14 -4.96
C ARG A 569 27.34 20.89 -3.53
N LEU A 570 26.58 20.08 -2.80
CA LEU A 570 26.83 19.79 -1.39
C LEU A 570 26.53 18.32 -1.08
N GLY A 571 27.49 17.63 -0.45
CA GLY A 571 27.47 16.20 -0.19
C GLY A 571 27.78 15.34 -1.41
N ASP A 572 28.59 15.81 -2.36
CA ASP A 572 28.97 15.02 -3.54
C ASP A 572 30.47 14.72 -3.50
N ASP A 573 30.85 13.54 -3.01
CA ASP A 573 32.26 13.13 -2.90
C ASP A 573 32.91 12.78 -4.24
N THR A 574 32.10 12.49 -5.27
CA THR A 574 32.56 12.28 -6.65
C THR A 574 33.20 13.53 -7.27
N LEU A 575 33.09 14.70 -6.62
CA LEU A 575 33.83 15.92 -6.96
C LEU A 575 35.35 15.73 -6.96
N PHE A 576 35.85 14.72 -6.25
CA PHE A 576 37.27 14.47 -6.04
C PHE A 576 37.80 13.20 -6.72
N ASP A 577 36.97 12.49 -7.49
CA ASP A 577 37.42 11.35 -8.28
C ASP A 577 38.22 11.84 -9.51
N ASP A 578 39.52 11.51 -9.55
CA ASP A 578 40.46 11.86 -10.62
C ASP A 578 40.21 11.08 -11.94
N ASP A 579 39.37 10.03 -11.93
CA ASP A 579 39.12 9.11 -13.06
C ASP A 579 37.94 9.51 -13.96
N ARG A 580 37.72 10.82 -14.19
CA ARG A 580 36.73 11.25 -15.19
C ARG A 580 37.30 11.16 -16.60
N ASP A 581 36.79 10.21 -17.40
CA ASP A 581 37.01 10.20 -18.85
C ASP A 581 36.56 11.54 -19.47
N ASP A 582 37.47 12.23 -20.16
CA ASP A 582 37.26 13.54 -20.80
C ASP A 582 36.11 13.56 -21.85
N ASP A 583 35.59 12.39 -22.23
CA ASP A 583 34.49 12.21 -23.20
C ASP A 583 33.15 11.79 -22.58
N ALA A 584 33.06 11.62 -21.25
CA ALA A 584 31.77 11.48 -20.59
C ALA A 584 31.10 12.85 -20.60
N ALA A 585 29.98 12.99 -21.33
CA ALA A 585 29.07 14.11 -21.14
C ALA A 585 28.90 14.29 -19.62
N PRO A 586 29.00 15.53 -19.08
CA PRO A 586 28.72 15.71 -17.66
C PRO A 586 27.36 15.06 -17.43
N ALA A 587 27.20 14.29 -16.36
CA ALA A 587 25.92 13.70 -16.00
C ALA A 587 24.95 14.84 -15.62
N THR A 588 24.56 15.63 -16.61
CA THR A 588 23.61 16.73 -16.61
C THR A 588 22.28 16.11 -16.99
N SER A 589 21.77 15.28 -16.09
CA SER A 589 20.35 14.92 -16.04
C SER A 589 19.98 14.29 -14.71
N MET A 590 20.32 14.93 -13.58
CA MET A 590 19.52 14.76 -12.36
C MET A 590 19.37 16.11 -11.65
N PRO A 591 18.16 16.67 -11.63
CA PRO A 591 17.89 17.87 -10.87
C PRO A 591 17.93 17.52 -9.37
N TRP A 592 18.91 18.09 -8.64
CA TRP A 592 18.96 18.35 -7.18
C TRP A 592 20.13 17.67 -6.40
N PHE A 593 21.38 18.12 -6.60
CA PHE A 593 22.59 17.62 -5.90
C PHE A 593 22.88 18.33 -4.55
N VAL A 594 21.88 18.39 -3.68
CA VAL A 594 22.17 18.46 -2.25
C VAL A 594 21.91 17.08 -1.70
N ARG A 595 22.97 16.29 -1.41
CA ARG A 595 22.82 15.00 -0.74
C ARG A 595 22.53 15.26 0.74
N ARG A 596 21.30 15.70 0.99
CA ARG A 596 20.75 16.16 2.27
C ARG A 596 21.07 15.20 3.42
N VAL A 597 20.92 13.90 3.16
CA VAL A 597 21.21 12.82 4.13
C VAL A 597 22.71 12.68 4.41
N GLU A 598 23.56 12.85 3.40
CA GLU A 598 25.01 12.70 3.54
C GLU A 598 25.63 13.78 4.42
N ILE A 599 25.11 15.01 4.36
CA ILE A 599 25.55 16.11 5.23
C ILE A 599 25.38 15.71 6.70
N ALA A 600 24.16 15.29 7.07
CA ALA A 600 23.83 14.91 8.42
C ALA A 600 24.65 13.69 8.89
N GLN A 601 24.77 12.67 8.03
CA GLN A 601 25.51 11.45 8.32
C GLN A 601 27.01 11.71 8.56
N ARG A 602 27.70 12.39 7.65
CA ARG A 602 29.15 12.65 7.80
C ARG A 602 29.44 13.51 9.02
N TRP A 603 28.69 14.58 9.23
CA TRP A 603 28.86 15.43 10.41
C TRP A 603 28.55 14.70 11.72
N SER A 604 27.62 13.75 11.73
CA SER A 604 27.38 12.90 12.90
C SER A 604 28.58 12.00 13.25
N MET A 605 29.45 11.73 12.28
CA MET A 605 30.68 10.94 12.42
C MET A 605 31.94 11.81 12.57
N ASP A 606 31.81 13.13 12.74
CA ASP A 606 32.91 14.11 12.75
C ASP A 606 33.74 14.10 11.44
N GLU A 607 33.10 13.71 10.33
CA GLU A 607 33.70 13.68 8.99
C GLU A 607 33.28 14.92 8.19
N PRO A 608 34.17 15.50 7.38
CA PRO A 608 33.82 16.63 6.54
C PRO A 608 32.94 16.21 5.36
N VAL A 609 32.13 17.17 4.90
CA VAL A 609 31.24 17.02 3.74
C VAL A 609 31.86 17.69 2.53
N ALA A 610 31.89 16.96 1.42
CA ALA A 610 32.32 17.47 0.13
C ALA A 610 31.37 18.56 -0.40
N ALA A 611 31.90 19.67 -0.89
CA ALA A 611 31.12 20.70 -1.55
C ALA A 611 31.88 21.36 -2.71
N LEU A 612 31.15 21.84 -3.71
CA LEU A 612 31.68 22.64 -4.80
C LEU A 612 31.30 24.10 -4.58
N ARG A 613 32.30 24.98 -4.47
CA ARG A 613 32.07 26.42 -4.35
C ARG A 613 31.67 27.03 -5.70
N ASP A 614 30.98 28.16 -5.68
CA ASP A 614 30.49 28.94 -6.83
C ASP A 614 31.59 29.34 -7.83
N ASP A 615 32.85 29.41 -7.40
CA ASP A 615 34.01 29.62 -8.27
C ASP A 615 34.65 28.32 -8.80
N GLY A 616 33.98 27.19 -8.62
CA GLY A 616 34.41 25.87 -9.10
C GLY A 616 35.47 25.20 -8.22
N VAL A 617 35.79 25.74 -7.05
CA VAL A 617 36.79 25.16 -6.14
C VAL A 617 36.14 24.12 -5.22
N PRO A 618 36.60 22.85 -5.24
CA PRO A 618 36.16 21.84 -4.28
C PRO A 618 36.64 22.17 -2.87
N VAL A 619 35.76 21.98 -1.87
CA VAL A 619 36.04 22.23 -0.45
C VAL A 619 35.41 21.16 0.44
N TRP A 620 35.96 21.03 1.64
CA TRP A 620 35.50 20.18 2.72
C TRP A 620 34.89 21.04 3.82
N LEU A 621 33.61 20.83 4.11
CA LEU A 621 32.83 21.57 5.09
C LEU A 621 32.65 20.77 6.38
N TYR A 622 32.86 21.42 7.52
CA TYR A 622 32.78 20.78 8.83
C TYR A 622 31.64 21.33 9.67
N ALA A 623 31.16 20.52 10.61
CA ALA A 623 30.02 20.82 11.47
C ALA A 623 30.20 22.07 12.35
N ASP A 624 31.43 22.45 12.68
CA ASP A 624 31.76 23.64 13.48
C ASP A 624 31.81 24.95 12.65
N GLY A 625 31.68 24.86 11.32
CA GLY A 625 31.70 25.98 10.39
C GLY A 625 33.05 26.21 9.70
N HIS A 626 34.08 25.39 9.94
CA HIS A 626 35.32 25.50 9.17
C HIS A 626 35.20 24.87 7.77
N ALA A 627 35.94 25.43 6.81
CA ALA A 627 36.01 24.95 5.43
C ALA A 627 37.46 24.94 4.94
N THR A 628 37.86 23.91 4.18
CA THR A 628 39.23 23.73 3.67
C THR A 628 39.24 23.18 2.25
N THR A 629 40.24 23.55 1.46
CA THR A 629 40.46 23.02 0.10
C THR A 629 41.34 21.76 0.08
N THR A 630 41.85 21.33 1.24
CA THR A 630 42.68 20.12 1.36
C THR A 630 42.02 19.14 2.34
N PRO A 631 41.70 17.90 1.93
CA PRO A 631 41.29 16.86 2.86
C PRO A 631 42.44 16.57 3.82
N ARG A 632 42.10 16.28 5.07
CA ARG A 632 43.08 16.14 6.15
C ARG A 632 43.92 14.87 6.02
#